data_AF-A0A7C3S6M8-F1
#
_entry.id   AF-A0A7C3S6M8-F1
#
_cell.length_a   1.000
_cell.length_b   1.000
_cell.length_c   1.000
_cell.angle_alpha   90.00
_cell.angle_beta   90.00
_cell.angle_gamma   90.00
#
_symmetry.space_group_name_H-M   'P 1'
#
loop_
_entity.id
_entity.type
_entity.pdbx_description
1 polymer ?
#
loop_
_entity_poly.entity_id
_entity_poly.type
_entity_poly.pdbx_seq_one_letter_code
_entity_poly.pdbx_strand_id
1 'polypeptide(L)'
;MKGLQILLGGLLVMAVYGACENDRPILPTEVLGWKWDGKEEVYDRKTIFDYIDGMGEVYLAYNFRQVFVRRYEKPNQPRITVDLFDMGSPEDAFGVWTFERDGEPVGIGQDSDYAAGLLRFWKGRYFVAVWAEGESPELKEAILALGRKIADAIHEEGKRPELLNYLPPKGLDKNRIVFFRHILILNRHYFIADRDILNLSPKEEGILAAYKFGKETMRLILVRYPSEKDAAKEVETVGRGDV
;
A
#
# COMPACT_ATOMS: atom_id res chain seq x y z
N MET A 1 -72.55 5.23 -15.03
CA MET A 1 -71.88 5.43 -13.74
C MET A 1 -70.76 4.40 -13.62
N LYS A 2 -69.51 4.80 -13.91
CA LYS A 2 -68.30 4.02 -13.67
C LYS A 2 -67.38 4.93 -12.85
N GLY A 3 -66.99 4.46 -11.66
CA GLY A 3 -66.18 5.20 -10.70
C GLY A 3 -64.74 5.37 -11.21
N LEU A 4 -64.20 6.56 -11.02
CA LEU A 4 -62.80 6.88 -11.30
C LEU A 4 -62.05 6.87 -9.97
N GLN A 5 -61.17 5.88 -9.79
CA GLN A 5 -60.23 5.80 -8.66
C GLN A 5 -59.12 6.83 -8.86
N ILE A 6 -58.89 7.65 -7.83
CA ILE A 6 -57.75 8.56 -7.73
C ILE A 6 -56.60 7.74 -7.12
N LEU A 7 -55.54 7.53 -7.89
CA LEU A 7 -54.27 6.96 -7.40
C LEU A 7 -53.33 8.12 -7.06
N LEU A 8 -53.19 8.40 -5.76
CA LEU A 8 -52.15 9.28 -5.22
C LEU A 8 -50.82 8.52 -5.28
N GLY A 9 -49.99 8.82 -6.27
CA GLY A 9 -48.60 8.36 -6.33
C GLY A 9 -47.73 9.20 -5.40
N GLY A 10 -47.38 8.65 -4.24
CA GLY A 10 -46.41 9.25 -3.32
C GLY A 10 -45.01 9.20 -3.92
N LEU A 11 -44.39 10.37 -4.08
CA LEU A 11 -42.99 10.50 -4.47
C LEU A 11 -42.10 10.10 -3.27
N LEU A 12 -41.51 8.91 -3.35
CA LEU A 12 -40.51 8.45 -2.39
C LEU A 12 -39.18 9.16 -2.70
N VAL A 13 -38.89 10.25 -1.99
CA VAL A 13 -37.56 10.87 -2.00
C VAL A 13 -36.63 9.98 -1.19
N MET A 14 -35.99 9.03 -1.87
CA MET A 14 -34.83 8.31 -1.33
C MET A 14 -33.68 9.31 -1.22
N ALA A 15 -33.49 9.86 -0.02
CA ALA A 15 -32.27 10.56 0.32
C ALA A 15 -31.11 9.56 0.18
N VAL A 16 -30.31 9.72 -0.87
CA VAL A 16 -29.02 9.03 -1.00
C VAL A 16 -28.12 9.63 0.07
N TYR A 17 -28.10 8.99 1.23
CA TYR A 17 -27.04 9.21 2.21
C TYR A 17 -25.74 8.74 1.56
N GLY A 18 -24.92 9.70 1.14
CA GLY A 18 -23.52 9.45 0.80
C GLY A 18 -22.85 8.72 1.97
N ALA A 19 -22.17 7.63 1.67
CA ALA A 19 -21.44 6.86 2.66
C ALA A 19 -20.44 7.75 3.42
N CYS A 20 -20.44 7.58 4.73
CA CYS A 20 -19.71 8.30 5.78
C CYS A 20 -18.33 8.86 5.39
N GLU A 21 -18.14 10.16 5.58
CA GLU A 21 -16.88 10.90 5.42
C GLU A 21 -15.91 10.76 6.61
N ASN A 22 -16.04 9.71 7.46
CA ASN A 22 -15.48 9.70 8.83
C ASN A 22 -14.73 8.43 9.28
N ASP A 23 -14.12 7.66 8.38
CA ASP A 23 -13.42 6.40 8.73
C ASP A 23 -11.88 6.45 8.53
N ARG A 24 -11.28 7.64 8.53
CA ARG A 24 -9.82 7.82 8.37
C ARG A 24 -9.15 8.28 9.67
N PRO A 25 -7.88 7.94 9.91
CA PRO A 25 -7.17 8.37 11.10
C PRO A 25 -7.05 9.91 11.15
N ILE A 26 -7.23 10.49 12.33
CA ILE A 26 -6.99 11.91 12.55
C ILE A 26 -5.48 12.13 12.70
N LEU A 27 -4.85 12.73 11.69
CA LEU A 27 -3.43 13.04 11.73
C LEU A 27 -3.16 14.17 12.76
N PRO A 28 -2.04 14.10 13.49
CA PRO A 28 -1.69 15.10 14.50
C PRO A 28 -1.51 16.49 13.87
N THR A 29 -1.76 17.55 14.63
CA THR A 29 -1.54 18.93 14.17
C THR A 29 -0.15 19.46 14.52
N GLU A 30 0.56 18.81 15.45
CA GLU A 30 1.89 19.19 15.90
C GLU A 30 2.65 17.99 16.50
N VAL A 31 3.97 17.97 16.32
CA VAL A 31 4.89 17.06 17.00
C VAL A 31 6.24 17.74 17.21
N LEU A 32 6.78 17.73 18.43
CA LEU A 32 8.13 18.27 18.75
C LEU A 32 8.45 19.66 18.15
N GLY A 33 7.43 20.52 18.04
CA GLY A 33 7.52 21.88 17.48
C GLY A 33 7.36 21.97 15.96
N TRP A 34 7.25 20.85 15.24
CA TRP A 34 6.79 20.82 13.85
C TRP A 34 5.28 20.91 13.81
N LYS A 35 4.74 21.99 13.23
CA LYS A 35 3.31 22.28 13.17
C LYS A 35 2.79 22.10 11.77
N TRP A 36 1.62 21.48 11.64
CA TRP A 36 0.91 21.37 10.38
C TRP A 36 0.66 22.77 9.79
N ASP A 37 0.94 22.94 8.49
CA ASP A 37 0.76 24.20 7.75
C ASP A 37 -0.71 24.57 7.50
N GLY A 38 -1.65 23.76 7.98
CA GLY A 38 -3.09 23.96 7.85
C GLY A 38 -3.65 23.52 6.49
N LYS A 39 -2.85 22.91 5.62
CA LYS A 39 -3.25 22.45 4.28
C LYS A 39 -3.14 20.94 4.16
N GLU A 40 -4.15 20.35 3.54
CA GLU A 40 -4.13 18.93 3.16
C GLU A 40 -4.42 18.84 1.67
N GLU A 41 -3.50 18.24 0.93
CA GLU A 41 -3.70 17.91 -0.47
C GLU A 41 -4.18 16.46 -0.57
N VAL A 42 -5.05 16.20 -1.56
CA VAL A 42 -5.59 14.85 -1.80
C VAL A 42 -5.42 14.54 -3.27
N TYR A 43 -4.77 13.40 -3.54
CA TYR A 43 -4.57 12.90 -4.89
C TYR A 43 -5.21 11.52 -5.00
N ASP A 44 -6.05 11.31 -6.00
CA ASP A 44 -6.75 10.06 -6.24
C ASP A 44 -6.08 9.27 -7.37
N ARG A 45 -6.68 8.14 -7.78
CA ARG A 45 -6.18 7.30 -8.87
C ARG A 45 -5.94 8.04 -10.19
N LYS A 46 -6.63 9.15 -10.44
CA LYS A 46 -6.51 9.95 -11.67
C LYS A 46 -5.46 11.04 -11.53
N THR A 47 -5.31 11.61 -10.33
CA THR A 47 -4.41 12.74 -10.08
C THR A 47 -3.10 12.34 -9.39
N ILE A 48 -2.87 11.05 -9.09
CA ILE A 48 -1.64 10.58 -8.44
C ILE A 48 -0.36 11.01 -9.19
N PHE A 49 -0.41 11.07 -10.53
CA PHE A 49 0.74 11.49 -11.33
C PHE A 49 1.03 12.99 -11.27
N ASP A 50 0.08 13.81 -10.81
CA ASP A 50 0.33 15.23 -10.51
C ASP A 50 1.21 15.39 -9.26
N TYR A 51 1.29 14.34 -8.43
CA TYR A 51 2.04 14.33 -7.17
C TYR A 51 3.29 13.42 -7.21
N ILE A 52 3.16 12.20 -7.73
CA ILE A 52 4.21 11.18 -7.77
C ILE A 52 4.50 10.79 -9.22
N ASP A 53 5.54 11.40 -9.79
CA ASP A 53 6.03 11.07 -11.13
C ASP A 53 6.84 9.76 -11.11
N GLY A 54 6.57 8.86 -12.06
CA GLY A 54 7.23 7.56 -12.23
C GLY A 54 6.84 6.45 -11.25
N MET A 55 6.60 6.75 -9.97
CA MET A 55 6.20 5.74 -8.97
C MET A 55 4.68 5.57 -8.84
N GLY A 56 3.86 6.47 -9.40
CA GLY A 56 2.40 6.39 -9.35
C GLY A 56 1.82 5.06 -9.85
N GLU A 57 2.44 4.46 -10.88
CA GLU A 57 2.02 3.15 -11.43
C GLU A 57 2.11 2.01 -10.41
N VAL A 58 3.08 2.07 -9.49
CA VAL A 58 3.26 1.05 -8.43
C VAL A 58 2.07 1.08 -7.48
N TYR A 59 1.69 2.26 -6.99
CA TYR A 59 0.52 2.40 -6.12
C TYR A 59 -0.76 1.97 -6.85
N LEU A 60 -0.93 2.36 -8.12
CA LEU A 60 -2.09 1.97 -8.92
C LEU A 60 -2.19 0.44 -9.10
N ALA A 61 -1.05 -0.25 -9.22
CA ALA A 61 -0.98 -1.71 -9.30
C ALA A 61 -1.42 -2.41 -7.99
N TYR A 62 -1.36 -1.73 -6.85
CA TYR A 62 -1.88 -2.19 -5.56
C TYR A 62 -3.25 -1.58 -5.22
N ASN A 63 -4.13 -1.41 -6.20
CA ASN A 63 -5.51 -0.92 -5.99
C ASN A 63 -5.63 0.40 -5.20
N PHE A 64 -4.57 1.23 -5.19
CA PHE A 64 -4.53 2.54 -4.54
C PHE A 64 -5.84 3.32 -4.73
N ARG A 65 -6.35 3.95 -3.66
CA ARG A 65 -7.55 4.79 -3.73
C ARG A 65 -7.19 6.25 -3.81
N GLN A 66 -6.46 6.73 -2.81
CA GLN A 66 -6.07 8.13 -2.65
C GLN A 66 -4.93 8.28 -1.64
N VAL A 67 -4.20 9.39 -1.72
CA VAL A 67 -3.17 9.80 -0.75
C VAL A 67 -3.55 11.15 -0.17
N PHE A 68 -3.42 11.29 1.14
CA PHE A 68 -3.53 12.56 1.85
C PHE A 68 -2.15 13.05 2.22
N VAL A 69 -1.80 14.25 1.76
CA VAL A 69 -0.49 14.85 1.94
C VAL A 69 -0.60 16.00 2.92
N ARG A 70 0.13 15.93 4.04
CA ARG A 70 0.27 17.02 5.01
C ARG A 70 1.71 17.42 5.18
N ARG A 71 1.92 18.72 5.42
CA ARG A 71 3.26 19.29 5.63
C ARG A 71 3.35 19.94 7.00
N TYR A 72 4.47 19.70 7.68
CA TYR A 72 4.75 20.18 9.01
C TYR A 72 6.01 21.05 9.00
N GLU A 73 5.92 22.24 9.56
CA GLU A 73 6.96 23.26 9.53
C GLU A 73 7.47 23.58 10.93
N LYS A 74 8.76 23.86 11.00
CA LYS A 74 9.44 24.37 12.18
C LYS A 74 10.51 25.37 11.74
N PRO A 75 10.64 26.54 12.41
CA PRO A 75 11.65 27.53 12.02
C PRO A 75 13.07 26.94 11.99
N ASN A 76 13.83 27.27 10.95
CA ASN A 76 15.21 26.84 10.73
C ASN A 76 15.41 25.32 10.63
N GLN A 77 14.36 24.56 10.31
CA GLN A 77 14.39 23.11 10.16
C GLN A 77 13.78 22.71 8.82
N PRO A 78 14.20 21.57 8.23
CA PRO A 78 13.51 21.00 7.09
C PRO A 78 12.04 20.73 7.42
N ARG A 79 11.20 20.93 6.40
CA ARG A 79 9.79 20.58 6.43
C ARG A 79 9.64 19.05 6.41
N ILE A 80 8.74 18.52 7.23
CA ILE A 80 8.35 17.11 7.20
C ILE A 80 7.07 16.96 6.38
N THR A 81 7.05 16.03 5.45
CA THR A 81 5.87 15.62 4.67
C THR A 81 5.36 14.29 5.19
N VAL A 82 4.04 14.17 5.32
CA VAL A 82 3.33 12.92 5.63
C VAL A 82 2.44 12.59 4.46
N ASP A 83 2.64 11.40 3.91
CA ASP A 83 1.82 10.81 2.86
C ASP A 83 1.07 9.61 3.46
N LEU A 84 -0.24 9.78 3.67
CA LEU A 84 -1.14 8.75 4.16
C LEU A 84 -1.89 8.16 2.96
N PHE A 85 -1.44 7.00 2.48
CA PHE A 85 -2.05 6.29 1.37
C PHE A 85 -3.16 5.36 1.87
N ASP A 86 -4.38 5.54 1.37
CA ASP A 86 -5.44 4.54 1.49
C ASP A 86 -5.30 3.55 0.32
N MET A 87 -4.81 2.36 0.64
CA MET A 87 -4.59 1.29 -0.34
C MET A 87 -5.84 0.43 -0.55
N GLY A 88 -6.92 0.70 0.18
CA GLY A 88 -8.20 0.02 0.07
C GLY A 88 -8.26 -1.38 0.68
N SER A 89 -7.13 -2.06 0.86
CA SER A 89 -7.01 -3.32 1.58
C SER A 89 -5.69 -3.40 2.39
N PRO A 90 -5.66 -4.17 3.48
CA PRO A 90 -4.42 -4.50 4.17
C PRO A 90 -3.34 -5.16 3.33
N GLU A 91 -3.74 -6.06 2.43
CA GLU A 91 -2.83 -6.79 1.55
C GLU A 91 -2.11 -5.84 0.58
N ASP A 92 -2.82 -4.82 0.09
CA ASP A 92 -2.26 -3.79 -0.78
C ASP A 92 -1.33 -2.83 -0.04
N ALA A 93 -1.67 -2.43 1.20
CA ALA A 93 -0.79 -1.66 2.07
C ALA A 93 0.49 -2.42 2.42
N PHE A 94 0.36 -3.71 2.76
CA PHE A 94 1.49 -4.61 2.94
C PHE A 94 2.31 -4.73 1.64
N GLY A 95 1.66 -4.87 0.49
CA GLY A 95 2.29 -4.94 -0.83
C GLY A 95 3.23 -3.79 -1.11
N VAL A 96 2.72 -2.55 -1.00
CA VAL A 96 3.53 -1.33 -1.17
C VAL A 96 4.70 -1.32 -0.20
N TRP A 97 4.48 -1.59 1.09
CA TRP A 97 5.58 -1.63 2.06
C TRP A 97 6.64 -2.68 1.69
N THR A 98 6.23 -3.90 1.29
CA THR A 98 7.20 -4.93 0.89
C THR A 98 8.00 -4.59 -0.36
N PHE A 99 7.39 -3.82 -1.26
CA PHE A 99 8.01 -3.36 -2.50
C PHE A 99 9.00 -2.22 -2.22
N GLU A 100 8.61 -1.25 -1.39
CA GLU A 100 9.41 -0.04 -1.16
C GLU A 100 10.49 -0.19 -0.10
N ARG A 101 10.33 -1.07 0.90
CA ARG A 101 11.25 -1.12 2.04
C ARG A 101 12.73 -1.24 1.60
N ASP A 102 13.58 -0.43 2.22
CA ASP A 102 15.03 -0.44 1.97
C ASP A 102 15.87 -0.11 3.22
N GLY A 103 15.23 0.09 4.37
CA GLY A 103 15.85 0.53 5.60
C GLY A 103 15.85 -0.49 6.74
N GLU A 104 16.24 0.00 7.91
CA GLU A 104 16.26 -0.78 9.14
C GLU A 104 14.89 -0.77 9.83
N PRO A 105 14.43 -1.90 10.41
CA PRO A 105 13.16 -1.94 11.12
C PRO A 105 13.13 -0.99 12.33
N VAL A 106 12.01 -0.27 12.51
CA VAL A 106 11.85 0.70 13.61
C VAL A 106 10.63 0.48 14.51
N GLY A 107 9.82 -0.55 14.25
CA GLY A 107 8.75 -1.01 15.15
C GLY A 107 7.53 -0.07 15.25
N ILE A 108 7.26 0.72 14.23
CA ILE A 108 6.05 1.55 14.07
C ILE A 108 5.06 0.84 13.14
N GLY A 109 3.76 0.93 13.43
CA GLY A 109 2.73 0.21 12.67
C GLY A 109 2.80 -1.30 12.87
N GLN A 110 2.44 -2.08 11.84
CA GLN A 110 2.57 -3.54 11.85
C GLN A 110 3.93 -4.02 11.35
N ASP A 111 4.46 -3.35 10.33
CA ASP A 111 5.86 -3.39 9.95
C ASP A 111 6.29 -2.00 9.48
N SER A 112 7.57 -1.70 9.65
CA SER A 112 8.16 -0.43 9.28
C SER A 112 9.64 -0.57 9.00
N ASP A 113 10.16 0.41 8.28
CA ASP A 113 11.58 0.62 8.10
C ASP A 113 11.90 2.10 7.98
N TYR A 114 13.15 2.46 8.30
CA TYR A 114 13.66 3.82 8.19
C TYR A 114 14.99 3.82 7.45
N ALA A 115 15.10 4.67 6.43
CA ALA A 115 16.35 4.94 5.73
C ALA A 115 16.39 6.39 5.25
N ALA A 116 17.56 7.03 5.33
CA ALA A 116 17.85 8.30 4.67
C ALA A 116 16.77 9.40 4.82
N GLY A 117 16.23 9.58 6.03
CA GLY A 117 15.20 10.61 6.29
C GLY A 117 13.76 10.21 5.92
N LEU A 118 13.51 8.95 5.55
CA LEU A 118 12.21 8.40 5.19
C LEU A 118 11.84 7.26 6.15
N LEU A 119 10.74 7.44 6.87
CA LEU A 119 10.01 6.37 7.55
C LEU A 119 8.94 5.83 6.61
N ARG A 120 8.89 4.52 6.43
CA ARG A 120 7.76 3.81 5.80
C ARG A 120 7.15 2.84 6.80
N PHE A 121 5.84 2.77 6.86
CA PHE A 121 5.14 1.74 7.61
C PHE A 121 3.77 1.43 7.00
N TRP A 122 3.20 0.30 7.39
CA TRP A 122 1.82 -0.02 7.09
C TRP A 122 1.06 -0.41 8.36
N LYS A 123 -0.25 -0.13 8.39
CA LYS A 123 -1.17 -0.57 9.43
C LYS A 123 -2.61 -0.50 8.90
N GLY A 124 -3.39 -1.57 9.09
CA GLY A 124 -4.73 -1.65 8.48
C GLY A 124 -4.63 -1.57 6.96
N ARG A 125 -5.52 -0.82 6.32
CA ARG A 125 -5.48 -0.55 4.87
C ARG A 125 -4.54 0.59 4.46
N TYR A 126 -3.78 1.15 5.41
CA TYR A 126 -2.97 2.33 5.18
C TYR A 126 -1.49 1.98 5.03
N PHE A 127 -0.87 2.54 3.98
CA PHE A 127 0.58 2.70 3.88
C PHE A 127 0.93 4.16 4.19
N VAL A 128 1.98 4.40 4.95
CA VAL A 128 2.36 5.73 5.41
C VAL A 128 3.84 5.96 5.15
N ALA A 129 4.14 7.06 4.46
CA ALA A 129 5.49 7.59 4.32
C ALA A 129 5.58 8.91 5.11
N VAL A 130 6.61 9.04 5.96
CA VAL A 130 6.93 10.28 6.66
C VAL A 130 8.38 10.63 6.35
N TRP A 131 8.59 11.77 5.70
CA TRP A 131 9.90 12.11 5.16
C TRP A 131 10.21 13.59 5.22
N ALA A 132 11.49 13.92 5.14
CA ALA A 132 11.99 15.28 5.03
C ALA A 132 13.27 15.31 4.20
N GLU A 133 13.60 16.47 3.63
CA GLU A 133 14.88 16.66 2.95
C GLU A 133 16.01 16.82 3.98
N GLY A 134 17.00 15.93 3.93
CA GLY A 134 18.16 15.93 4.80
C GLY A 134 18.00 15.07 6.05
N GLU A 135 19.07 14.98 6.85
CA GLU A 135 19.12 14.13 8.04
C GLU A 135 19.76 14.87 9.23
N SER A 136 19.08 14.78 10.38
CA SER A 136 19.63 15.18 11.68
C SER A 136 19.00 14.32 12.78
N PRO A 137 19.63 14.19 13.96
CA PRO A 137 19.03 13.45 15.08
C PRO A 137 17.65 14.00 15.48
N GLU A 138 17.49 15.33 15.49
CA GLU A 138 16.23 16.00 15.83
C GLU A 138 15.14 15.72 14.78
N LEU A 139 15.51 15.77 13.49
CA LEU A 139 14.59 15.51 12.39
C LEU A 139 14.13 14.05 12.37
N LYS A 140 15.06 13.11 12.59
CA LYS A 140 14.74 11.69 12.73
C LYS A 140 13.79 11.44 13.89
N GLU A 141 14.03 12.06 15.05
CA GLU A 141 13.14 11.94 16.19
C GLU A 141 11.72 12.45 15.89
N ALA A 142 11.61 13.61 15.22
CA ALA A 142 10.34 14.17 14.80
C ALA A 142 9.59 13.28 13.80
N ILE A 143 10.27 12.73 12.80
CA ILE A 143 9.70 11.79 11.82
C ILE A 143 9.15 10.55 12.53
N LEU A 144 9.92 9.93 13.42
CA LEU A 144 9.50 8.74 14.15
C LEU A 144 8.37 9.03 15.14
N ALA A 145 8.39 10.19 15.81
CA ALA A 145 7.33 10.62 16.70
C ALA A 145 6.02 10.88 15.96
N LEU A 146 6.09 11.49 14.77
CA LEU A 146 4.94 11.69 13.89
C LEU A 146 4.37 10.35 13.44
N GLY A 147 5.23 9.44 12.96
CA GLY A 147 4.84 8.09 12.56
C GLY A 147 4.13 7.30 13.65
N ARG A 148 4.62 7.36 14.90
CA ARG A 148 3.98 6.72 16.06
C ARG A 148 2.58 7.27 16.31
N LYS A 149 2.43 8.60 16.33
CA LYS A 149 1.12 9.24 16.50
C LYS A 149 0.12 8.85 15.42
N ILE A 150 0.59 8.73 14.17
CA ILE A 150 -0.25 8.31 13.04
C ILE A 150 -0.62 6.83 13.19
N ALA A 151 0.33 5.96 13.53
CA ALA A 151 0.07 4.55 13.76
C ALA A 151 -0.93 4.35 14.92
N ASP A 152 -0.86 5.14 15.99
CA ASP A 152 -1.82 5.11 17.10
C ASP A 152 -3.23 5.56 16.67
N ALA A 153 -3.31 6.51 15.74
CA ALA A 153 -4.59 7.01 15.20
C ALA A 153 -5.26 6.03 14.22
N ILE A 154 -4.52 5.08 13.65
CA ILE A 154 -5.08 3.99 12.84
C ILE A 154 -5.55 2.89 13.79
N HIS A 155 -6.86 2.80 14.03
CA HIS A 155 -7.41 1.87 15.01
C HIS A 155 -7.50 0.42 14.49
N GLU A 156 -7.59 0.24 13.17
CA GLU A 156 -7.64 -1.09 12.57
C GLU A 156 -6.24 -1.71 12.45
N GLU A 157 -6.16 -3.02 12.64
CA GLU A 157 -5.04 -3.83 12.18
C GLU A 157 -5.44 -4.56 10.89
N GLY A 158 -4.45 -4.76 10.04
CA GLY A 158 -4.58 -5.41 8.75
C GLY A 158 -4.11 -6.85 8.80
N LYS A 159 -4.81 -7.76 8.12
CA LYS A 159 -4.29 -9.12 7.93
C LYS A 159 -3.21 -9.10 6.87
N ARG A 160 -2.15 -9.89 7.08
CA ARG A 160 -1.16 -10.13 6.03
C ARG A 160 -1.75 -11.07 4.96
N PRO A 161 -1.26 -11.04 3.71
CA PRO A 161 -1.72 -11.96 2.68
C PRO A 161 -1.60 -13.43 3.12
N GLU A 162 -2.68 -14.20 2.95
CA GLU A 162 -2.72 -15.63 3.30
C GLU A 162 -1.65 -16.44 2.56
N LEU A 163 -1.24 -15.97 1.38
CA LEU A 163 -0.24 -16.61 0.54
C LEU A 163 1.11 -16.79 1.27
N LEU A 164 1.42 -15.95 2.27
CA LEU A 164 2.62 -16.08 3.09
C LEU A 164 2.68 -17.40 3.86
N ASN A 165 1.52 -17.98 4.22
CA ASN A 165 1.46 -19.23 4.98
C ASN A 165 1.91 -20.46 4.17
N TYR A 166 1.99 -20.33 2.84
CA TYR A 166 2.43 -21.39 1.93
C TYR A 166 3.93 -21.34 1.63
N LEU A 167 4.65 -20.32 2.12
CA LEU A 167 6.09 -20.24 1.96
C LEU A 167 6.80 -21.27 2.85
N PRO A 168 7.66 -22.14 2.30
CA PRO A 168 8.53 -22.97 3.11
C PRO A 168 9.33 -22.13 4.11
N PRO A 169 9.39 -22.49 5.41
CA PRO A 169 10.03 -21.64 6.41
C PRO A 169 11.56 -21.76 6.42
N LYS A 170 12.11 -22.90 6.01
CA LYS A 170 13.55 -23.17 6.08
C LYS A 170 14.31 -22.33 5.04
N GLY A 171 15.20 -21.47 5.52
CA GLY A 171 16.05 -20.63 4.67
C GLY A 171 15.38 -19.35 4.16
N LEU A 172 14.10 -19.12 4.47
CA LEU A 172 13.36 -17.92 4.03
C LEU A 172 13.99 -16.64 4.60
N ASP A 173 14.36 -15.71 3.72
CA ASP A 173 14.75 -14.36 4.09
C ASP A 173 13.52 -13.46 4.16
N LYS A 174 12.97 -13.29 5.37
CA LYS A 174 11.73 -12.53 5.60
C LYS A 174 11.83 -11.07 5.15
N ASN A 175 13.04 -10.51 5.09
CA ASN A 175 13.27 -9.13 4.65
C ASN A 175 13.33 -9.01 3.12
N ARG A 176 13.21 -10.13 2.39
CA ARG A 176 13.25 -10.20 0.92
C ARG A 176 12.02 -10.92 0.34
N ILE A 177 10.86 -10.65 0.94
CA ILE A 177 9.54 -11.03 0.46
C ILE A 177 8.89 -9.83 -0.23
N VAL A 178 8.47 -9.95 -1.48
CA VAL A 178 7.67 -8.95 -2.20
C VAL A 178 6.32 -9.58 -2.51
N PHE A 179 5.25 -9.00 -2.00
CA PHE A 179 3.90 -9.32 -2.46
C PHE A 179 3.60 -8.52 -3.72
N PHE A 180 2.95 -9.09 -4.72
CA PHE A 180 2.65 -8.41 -5.98
C PHE A 180 1.27 -8.77 -6.50
N ARG A 181 0.63 -7.81 -7.20
CA ARG A 181 -0.64 -8.00 -7.94
C ARG A 181 -0.51 -7.84 -9.44
N HIS A 182 0.66 -7.42 -9.91
CA HIS A 182 0.89 -7.08 -11.30
C HIS A 182 2.33 -7.40 -11.70
N ILE A 183 2.56 -7.82 -12.94
CA ILE A 183 3.89 -8.23 -13.40
C ILE A 183 4.92 -7.09 -13.35
N LEU A 184 4.47 -5.84 -13.49
CA LEU A 184 5.31 -4.65 -13.32
C LEU A 184 6.05 -4.64 -11.98
N ILE A 185 5.37 -5.02 -10.90
CA ILE A 185 5.95 -5.09 -9.56
C ILE A 185 7.01 -6.19 -9.51
N LEU A 186 6.67 -7.38 -10.01
CA LEU A 186 7.58 -8.52 -10.06
C LEU A 186 8.86 -8.16 -10.86
N ASN A 187 8.71 -7.60 -12.06
CA ASN A 187 9.82 -7.26 -12.94
C ASN A 187 10.79 -6.23 -12.37
N ARG A 188 10.32 -5.33 -11.50
CA ARG A 188 11.20 -4.37 -10.80
C ARG A 188 12.14 -5.05 -9.80
N HIS A 189 11.78 -6.23 -9.26
CA HIS A 189 12.63 -6.99 -8.34
C HIS A 189 13.30 -8.22 -8.98
N TYR A 190 12.64 -8.82 -9.98
CA TYR A 190 13.09 -9.98 -10.71
C TYR A 190 12.40 -10.05 -12.07
N PHE A 191 13.11 -9.61 -13.11
CA PHE A 191 12.62 -9.65 -14.48
C PHE A 191 12.37 -11.09 -14.94
N ILE A 192 11.15 -11.36 -15.37
CA ILE A 192 10.76 -12.67 -15.94
C ILE A 192 10.41 -12.57 -17.43
N ALA A 193 9.74 -11.50 -17.86
CA ALA A 193 9.34 -11.25 -19.24
C ALA A 193 8.78 -9.82 -19.41
N ASP A 194 8.78 -9.27 -20.61
CA ASP A 194 8.16 -7.97 -20.92
C ASP A 194 6.62 -8.03 -20.93
N ARG A 195 6.06 -9.20 -21.25
CA ARG A 195 4.62 -9.45 -21.32
C ARG A 195 4.15 -10.11 -20.04
N ASP A 196 2.88 -9.93 -19.69
CA ASP A 196 2.29 -10.64 -18.56
C ASP A 196 2.07 -12.13 -18.85
N ILE A 197 3.14 -12.91 -18.70
CA ILE A 197 3.13 -14.38 -18.87
C ILE A 197 2.48 -15.12 -17.68
N LEU A 198 2.22 -14.40 -16.59
CA LEU A 198 1.52 -14.92 -15.41
C LEU A 198 0.04 -14.54 -15.43
N ASN A 199 -0.41 -13.79 -16.45
CA ASN A 199 -1.79 -13.37 -16.65
C ASN A 199 -2.42 -12.82 -15.35
N LEU A 200 -1.70 -11.91 -14.69
CA LEU A 200 -2.09 -11.32 -13.42
C LEU A 200 -3.11 -10.21 -13.67
N SER A 201 -4.24 -10.28 -13.00
CA SER A 201 -5.13 -9.14 -12.82
C SER A 201 -5.01 -8.61 -11.39
N PRO A 202 -5.63 -7.46 -11.07
CA PRO A 202 -5.66 -6.93 -9.71
C PRO A 202 -6.25 -7.87 -8.66
N LYS A 203 -6.90 -8.98 -9.06
CA LYS A 203 -7.47 -9.99 -8.15
C LYS A 203 -6.48 -11.10 -7.80
N GLU A 204 -5.55 -11.41 -8.70
CA GLU A 204 -4.52 -12.40 -8.46
C GLU A 204 -3.47 -11.85 -7.49
N GLU A 205 -2.86 -12.77 -6.77
CA GLU A 205 -1.88 -12.45 -5.75
C GLU A 205 -0.65 -13.29 -5.97
N GLY A 206 0.51 -12.66 -5.89
CA GLY A 206 1.78 -13.33 -5.97
C GLY A 206 2.74 -12.93 -4.86
N ILE A 207 3.68 -13.81 -4.58
CA ILE A 207 4.81 -13.55 -3.70
C ILE A 207 6.09 -13.95 -4.42
N LEU A 208 7.04 -13.03 -4.44
CA LEU A 208 8.45 -13.31 -4.70
C LEU A 208 9.17 -13.40 -3.34
N ALA A 209 9.78 -14.54 -3.04
CA ALA A 209 10.52 -14.75 -1.80
C ALA A 209 11.95 -15.20 -2.09
N ALA A 210 12.92 -14.66 -1.35
CA ALA A 210 14.31 -15.11 -1.39
C ALA A 210 14.61 -16.12 -0.28
N TYR A 211 15.45 -17.10 -0.61
CA TYR A 211 15.88 -18.16 0.28
C TYR A 211 17.41 -18.24 0.31
N LYS A 212 17.99 -18.29 1.51
CA LYS A 212 19.43 -18.44 1.72
C LYS A 212 19.77 -19.88 2.12
N PHE A 213 20.63 -20.51 1.32
CA PHE A 213 21.18 -21.84 1.59
C PHE A 213 22.71 -21.75 1.56
N GLY A 214 23.32 -21.51 2.73
CA GLY A 214 24.76 -21.22 2.80
C GLY A 214 25.08 -19.90 2.10
N LYS A 215 25.89 -19.95 1.03
CA LYS A 215 26.23 -18.79 0.20
C LYS A 215 25.28 -18.57 -0.98
N GLU A 216 24.44 -19.57 -1.28
CA GLU A 216 23.53 -19.51 -2.42
C GLU A 216 22.24 -18.79 -2.05
N THR A 217 21.68 -18.05 -3.02
CA THR A 217 20.36 -17.45 -2.92
C THR A 217 19.43 -18.04 -3.97
N MET A 218 18.35 -18.68 -3.54
CA MET A 218 17.27 -19.12 -4.40
C MET A 218 16.10 -18.14 -4.34
N ARG A 219 15.28 -18.09 -5.40
CA ARG A 219 14.05 -17.32 -5.44
C ARG A 219 12.87 -18.25 -5.71
N LEU A 220 11.79 -18.04 -4.99
CA LEU A 220 10.50 -18.69 -5.21
C LEU A 220 9.51 -17.63 -5.65
N ILE A 221 8.82 -17.89 -6.77
CA ILE A 221 7.64 -17.14 -7.18
C ILE A 221 6.45 -18.05 -6.91
N LEU A 222 5.51 -17.58 -6.10
CA LEU A 222 4.26 -18.27 -5.79
C LEU A 222 3.11 -17.37 -6.23
N VAL A 223 2.17 -17.91 -7.02
CA VAL A 223 1.00 -17.16 -7.51
C VAL A 223 -0.26 -17.92 -7.14
N ARG A 224 -1.26 -17.22 -6.60
CA ARG A 224 -2.59 -17.74 -6.31
C ARG A 224 -3.55 -17.31 -7.42
N TYR A 225 -4.08 -18.30 -8.12
CA TYR A 225 -5.14 -18.13 -9.11
C TYR A 225 -6.52 -18.46 -8.51
N PRO A 226 -7.62 -17.90 -9.06
CA PRO A 226 -8.97 -18.14 -8.56
C PRO A 226 -9.44 -19.60 -8.67
N SER A 227 -8.92 -20.36 -9.63
CA SER A 227 -9.27 -21.77 -9.82
C SER A 227 -8.10 -22.62 -10.30
N GLU A 228 -8.19 -23.93 -10.10
CA GLU A 228 -7.22 -24.91 -10.64
C GLU A 228 -7.13 -24.84 -12.17
N LYS A 229 -8.24 -24.53 -12.85
CA LYS A 229 -8.27 -24.39 -14.30
C LYS A 229 -7.43 -23.19 -14.77
N ASP A 230 -7.54 -22.07 -14.07
CA ASP A 230 -6.74 -20.87 -14.36
C ASP A 230 -5.26 -21.16 -14.09
N ALA A 231 -4.94 -21.81 -12.96
CA ALA A 231 -3.58 -22.21 -12.64
C ALA A 231 -2.96 -23.16 -13.70
N ALA A 232 -3.71 -24.20 -14.11
CA ALA A 232 -3.23 -25.18 -15.10
C ALA A 232 -2.96 -24.53 -16.45
N LYS A 233 -3.82 -23.61 -16.89
CA LYS A 233 -3.64 -22.85 -18.13
C LYS A 233 -2.32 -22.09 -18.11
N GLU A 234 -1.98 -21.41 -17.02
CA GLU A 234 -0.76 -20.60 -16.97
C GLU A 234 0.51 -21.43 -16.76
N VAL A 235 0.43 -22.58 -16.08
CA VAL A 235 1.55 -23.55 -16.03
C VAL A 235 1.91 -24.05 -17.43
N GLU A 236 0.92 -24.30 -18.29
CA GLU A 236 1.17 -24.67 -19.69
C GLU A 236 1.84 -23.54 -20.49
N THR A 237 1.41 -22.28 -20.30
CA THR A 237 2.00 -21.10 -20.96
C THR A 237 3.48 -20.95 -20.60
N VAL A 238 3.81 -20.99 -19.30
CA VAL A 238 5.19 -20.83 -18.82
C VAL A 238 6.06 -22.05 -19.19
N GLY A 239 5.51 -23.26 -19.11
CA GLY A 239 6.23 -24.51 -19.37
C GLY A 239 6.57 -24.75 -20.85
N ARG A 240 5.84 -24.13 -21.79
CA ARG A 240 6.12 -24.25 -23.23
C ARG A 240 7.26 -23.36 -23.71
N GLY A 241 7.73 -22.41 -22.89
CA GLY A 241 8.75 -21.45 -23.31
C GLY A 241 8.26 -20.48 -24.39
N ASP A 242 6.93 -20.36 -24.55
CA ASP A 242 6.27 -19.35 -25.40
C ASP A 242 6.30 -17.97 -24.71
N VAL A 243 7.50 -17.56 -24.26
CA VAL A 243 7.80 -16.33 -23.52
C VAL A 243 8.47 -15.32 -24.45
#